data_AF-A0A4R4F7V4-F1
#
_entry.id   AF-A0A4R4F7V4-F1
#
_cell.length_a   1.000
_cell.length_b   1.000
_cell.length_c   1.000
_cell.angle_alpha   90.00
_cell.angle_beta   90.00
_cell.angle_gamma   90.00
#
_symmetry.space_group_name_H-M   'P 1'
#
loop_
_entity.id
_entity.type
_entity.pdbx_description
1 polymer ?
#
loop_
_entity_poly.entity_id
_entity_poly.type
_entity_poly.pdbx_seq_one_letter_code
_entity_poly.pdbx_strand_id
1 'polypeptide(L)'
;MGKYWVERFSKQQRVLILIGLLWLFFAVLGKDAAKYMGGGALLLWLLFPEVMVNSSYAGDKTKDMLQLLSVDGSKLRVGMEWVEKETIKKIALDKFDDTYATMQFPYTSKIPANYLFPLEQMEEVRAWLERNAPEIEIIR
;
A
#
# COMPACT_ATOMS: atom_id res chain seq x y z
N MET A 1 -2.41 -5.96 -17.55
CA MET A 1 -1.90 -7.13 -18.32
C MET A 1 -0.37 -7.28 -18.26
N GLY A 2 0.32 -6.82 -17.20
CA GLY A 2 1.81 -6.84 -17.12
C GLY A 2 2.39 -7.40 -15.81
N LYS A 3 1.59 -8.13 -15.01
CA LYS A 3 2.01 -8.62 -13.67
C LYS A 3 2.77 -9.96 -13.69
N TYR A 4 2.76 -10.72 -14.79
CA TYR A 4 3.17 -12.14 -14.76
C TYR A 4 4.66 -12.43 -15.04
N TRP A 5 5.41 -11.52 -15.67
CA TRP A 5 6.81 -11.85 -16.08
C TRP A 5 7.84 -11.61 -14.98
N VAL A 6 7.57 -10.64 -14.10
CA VAL A 6 8.50 -10.18 -13.09
C VAL A 6 8.65 -11.23 -11.98
N GLU A 7 7.56 -11.85 -11.54
CA GLU A 7 7.53 -12.86 -10.45
C GLU A 7 8.33 -14.15 -10.72
N ARG A 8 8.67 -14.44 -11.98
CA ARG A 8 9.45 -15.65 -12.33
C ARG A 8 10.92 -15.59 -11.90
N PHE A 9 11.47 -14.39 -11.72
CA PHE A 9 12.86 -14.18 -11.35
C PHE A 9 12.98 -13.69 -9.91
N SER A 10 13.88 -14.29 -9.13
CA SER A 10 14.17 -13.84 -7.77
C SER A 10 14.78 -12.43 -7.78
N LYS A 11 14.61 -11.67 -6.69
CA LYS A 11 15.15 -10.29 -6.59
C LYS A 11 16.65 -10.23 -6.91
N GLN A 12 17.41 -11.23 -6.45
CA GLN A 12 18.85 -11.33 -6.72
C GLN A 12 19.15 -11.51 -8.22
N GLN A 13 18.38 -12.33 -8.94
CA GLN A 13 18.54 -12.50 -10.39
C GLN A 13 18.21 -11.24 -11.16
N ARG A 14 17.16 -10.49 -10.75
CA ARG A 14 16.83 -9.20 -11.38
C ARG A 14 17.93 -8.16 -11.18
N VAL A 15 18.56 -8.14 -10.00
CA VAL A 15 19.72 -7.27 -9.72
C VAL A 15 20.90 -7.64 -10.61
N LEU A 16 21.21 -8.94 -10.76
CA LEU A 16 22.30 -9.39 -11.65
C LEU A 16 22.04 -9.03 -13.11
N ILE A 17 20.80 -9.18 -13.59
CA ILE A 17 20.38 -8.76 -14.93
C ILE A 17 20.51 -7.25 -15.10
N LEU A 18 20.06 -6.46 -14.11
CA LEU A 18 20.19 -5.00 -14.14
C LEU A 18 21.65 -4.56 -14.21
N ILE A 19 22.51 -5.14 -13.37
CA ILE A 19 23.96 -4.84 -13.36
C ILE A 19 24.56 -5.17 -14.72
N GLY A 20 24.25 -6.36 -15.27
CA GLY A 20 24.72 -6.76 -16.60
C GLY A 20 24.27 -5.81 -17.71
N LEU A 21 22.99 -5.42 -17.71
CA LEU A 21 22.45 -4.48 -18.69
C LEU A 21 23.02 -3.07 -18.55
N LEU A 22 23.22 -2.57 -17.32
CA LEU A 22 23.87 -1.28 -17.09
C LEU A 22 25.32 -1.30 -17.54
N TRP A 23 26.04 -2.40 -17.30
CA TRP A 23 27.41 -2.57 -17.76
C TRP A 23 27.50 -2.58 -19.28
N LEU A 24 26.57 -3.29 -19.94
CA LEU A 24 26.48 -3.35 -21.40
C LEU A 24 26.07 -2.00 -21.99
N PHE A 25 25.13 -1.29 -21.35
CA PHE A 25 24.72 0.07 -21.70
C PHE A 25 25.89 1.05 -21.61
N PHE A 26 26.68 0.98 -20.54
CA PHE A 26 27.87 1.82 -20.37
C PHE A 26 29.00 1.45 -21.35
N ALA A 27 29.16 0.17 -21.66
CA ALA A 27 30.15 -0.31 -22.63
C ALA A 27 29.82 0.13 -24.07
N VAL A 28 28.53 0.14 -24.45
CA VAL A 28 28.08 0.53 -25.79
C VAL A 28 28.04 2.05 -25.98
N LEU A 29 27.59 2.80 -24.97
CA LEU A 29 27.42 4.26 -25.07
C LEU A 29 28.60 5.08 -24.56
N GLY A 30 29.53 4.47 -23.81
CA GLY A 30 30.73 5.14 -23.31
C GLY A 30 30.43 6.43 -22.55
N LYS A 31 31.12 7.53 -22.92
CA LYS A 31 30.99 8.84 -22.26
C LYS A 31 29.66 9.56 -22.55
N ASP A 32 28.95 9.16 -23.61
CA ASP A 32 27.64 9.74 -23.95
C ASP A 32 26.48 9.06 -23.21
N ALA A 33 26.74 8.00 -22.43
CA ALA A 33 25.72 7.33 -21.62
C ALA A 33 24.97 8.28 -20.68
N ALA A 34 25.63 9.35 -20.22
CA ALA A 34 25.01 10.41 -19.40
C ALA A 34 23.92 11.20 -20.14
N LYS A 35 23.98 11.31 -21.48
CA LYS A 35 22.91 11.94 -22.27
C LYS A 35 21.66 11.06 -22.35
N TYR A 36 21.83 9.75 -22.16
CA TYR A 36 20.78 8.74 -22.25
C TYR A 36 20.36 8.21 -20.88
N MET A 37 20.44 9.03 -19.83
CA MET A 37 19.97 8.68 -18.47
C MET A 37 18.52 8.17 -18.46
N GLY A 38 17.68 8.62 -19.40
CA GLY A 38 16.31 8.10 -19.58
C GLY A 38 16.25 6.60 -19.88
N GLY A 39 17.25 6.05 -20.59
CA GLY A 39 17.36 4.60 -20.84
C GLY A 39 17.60 3.80 -19.56
N GLY A 40 18.45 4.30 -18.67
CA GLY A 40 18.66 3.70 -17.35
C GLY A 40 17.40 3.73 -16.48
N ALA A 41 16.64 4.83 -16.52
CA ALA A 41 15.36 4.94 -15.81
C ALA A 41 14.31 3.95 -16.34
N LEU A 42 14.26 3.73 -17.66
CA LEU A 42 13.38 2.72 -18.27
C LEU A 42 13.75 1.28 -17.88
N LEU A 43 15.04 0.97 -17.80
CA LEU A 43 15.51 -0.35 -17.34
C LEU A 43 15.15 -0.60 -15.88
N LEU A 44 15.30 0.42 -15.03
CA LEU A 44 14.87 0.37 -13.63
C LEU A 44 13.36 0.17 -13.53
N TRP A 45 12.56 0.90 -14.32
CA TRP A 45 11.11 0.75 -14.34
C TRP A 45 10.66 -0.64 -14.82
N LEU A 46 11.34 -1.20 -15.83
CA LEU A 46 11.03 -2.52 -16.38
C LEU A 46 11.33 -3.65 -15.39
N LEU A 47 12.46 -3.58 -14.67
CA LEU A 47 12.92 -4.64 -13.77
C LEU A 47 12.39 -4.49 -12.34
N PHE A 48 12.13 -3.26 -11.92
CA PHE A 48 11.67 -2.91 -10.57
C PHE A 48 10.46 -1.96 -10.62
N PRO A 49 9.34 -2.36 -11.26
CA PRO A 49 8.13 -1.54 -11.27
C PRO A 49 7.59 -1.32 -9.85
N GLU A 50 7.86 -2.25 -8.93
CA GLU A 50 7.48 -2.19 -7.50
C GLU A 50 8.18 -1.07 -6.70
N VAL A 51 9.33 -0.57 -7.16
CA VAL A 51 10.04 0.54 -6.49
C VAL A 51 9.50 1.90 -6.94
N MET A 52 8.99 1.97 -8.17
CA MET A 52 8.48 3.20 -8.79
C MET A 52 6.97 3.36 -8.61
N VAL A 53 6.23 2.26 -8.59
CA VAL A 53 4.83 2.23 -8.18
C VAL A 53 4.85 2.20 -6.67
N ASN A 54 4.66 3.39 -6.07
CA ASN A 54 4.49 3.58 -4.64
C ASN A 54 3.68 2.41 -4.07
N SER A 55 4.34 1.52 -3.33
CA SER A 55 3.65 0.48 -2.61
C SER A 55 2.91 1.15 -1.46
N SER A 56 1.79 1.80 -1.75
CA SER A 56 0.78 2.20 -0.74
C SER A 56 0.19 0.98 -0.01
N TYR A 57 0.69 -0.23 -0.28
CA TYR A 57 0.57 -1.41 0.58
C TYR A 57 1.54 -1.42 1.77
N ALA A 58 2.33 -0.37 2.00
CA ALA A 58 2.91 -0.11 3.31
C ALA A 58 1.78 0.40 4.22
N GLY A 59 0.87 -0.52 4.59
CA GLY A 59 -0.17 -0.19 5.55
C GLY A 59 0.48 0.17 6.89
N ASP A 60 -0.01 1.23 7.53
CA ASP A 60 0.50 1.66 8.82
C ASP A 60 0.24 0.56 9.85
N LYS A 61 1.32 -0.03 10.37
CA LYS A 61 1.25 -1.17 11.29
C LYS A 61 0.96 -0.65 12.68
N THR A 62 -0.26 -0.90 13.12
CA THR A 62 -0.75 -0.46 14.43
C THR A 62 -0.87 -1.66 15.35
N LYS A 63 -0.42 -1.51 16.61
CA LYS A 63 -0.54 -2.56 17.63
C LYS A 63 -1.96 -2.63 18.22
N ASP A 64 -2.65 -1.50 18.27
CA ASP A 64 -4.01 -1.35 18.81
C ASP A 64 -4.83 -0.42 17.90
N MET A 65 -5.73 -1.01 17.11
CA MET A 65 -6.56 -0.25 16.17
C MET A 65 -7.66 0.54 16.88
N LEU A 66 -8.17 0.04 18.01
CA LEU A 66 -9.26 0.67 18.74
C LEU A 66 -8.83 2.01 19.34
N GLN A 67 -7.59 2.14 19.80
CA GLN A 67 -7.06 3.42 20.29
C GLN A 67 -6.93 4.48 19.19
N LEU A 68 -6.78 4.06 17.95
CA LEU A 68 -6.72 4.97 16.80
C LEU A 68 -8.10 5.39 16.30
N LEU A 69 -9.16 4.70 16.75
CA LEU A 69 -10.53 4.98 16.38
C LEU A 69 -11.21 5.81 17.48
N SER A 70 -11.68 6.99 17.11
CA SER A 70 -12.53 7.79 18.00
C SER A 70 -13.63 8.47 17.21
N VAL A 71 -14.82 8.56 17.78
CA VAL A 71 -15.91 9.35 17.19
C VAL A 71 -16.08 10.63 18.00
N ASP A 72 -16.13 11.76 17.29
CA ASP A 72 -16.55 13.03 17.85
C ASP A 72 -17.67 13.61 16.98
N GLY A 73 -18.91 13.47 17.45
CA GLY A 73 -20.11 13.87 16.73
C GLY A 73 -20.21 13.26 15.32
N SER A 74 -20.11 14.13 14.30
CA SER A 74 -20.19 13.77 12.88
C SER A 74 -18.85 13.36 12.26
N LYS A 75 -17.77 13.30 13.04
CA LYS A 75 -16.42 12.96 12.56
C LYS A 75 -15.92 11.66 13.17
N LEU A 76 -15.35 10.82 12.33
CA LEU A 76 -14.57 9.65 12.70
C LEU A 76 -13.08 10.01 12.61
N ARG A 77 -12.37 9.83 13.70
CA ARG A 77 -10.91 9.83 13.72
C ARG A 77 -10.40 8.43 13.41
N VAL A 78 -9.41 8.37 12.52
CA VAL A 78 -8.64 7.17 12.24
C VAL A 78 -7.16 7.55 12.31
N GLY A 79 -6.48 7.13 13.37
CA GLY A 79 -5.09 7.49 13.63
C GLY A 79 -4.93 8.97 13.96
N MET A 80 -4.28 9.72 13.07
CA MET A 80 -4.12 11.18 13.19
C MET A 80 -5.15 11.96 12.36
N GLU A 81 -5.84 11.29 11.44
CA GLU A 81 -6.76 11.93 10.50
C GLU A 81 -8.20 11.98 11.05
N TRP A 82 -8.88 13.10 10.82
CA TRP A 82 -10.30 13.27 11.12
C TRP A 82 -11.10 13.36 9.83
N VAL A 83 -12.09 12.50 9.68
CA VAL A 83 -12.93 12.43 8.48
C VAL A 83 -14.39 12.48 8.86
N GLU A 84 -15.17 13.23 8.09
CA GLU A 84 -16.62 13.26 8.25
C GLU A 84 -17.22 11.91 7.87
N LYS A 85 -18.10 11.39 8.71
CA LYS A 85 -18.71 10.07 8.51
C LYS A 85 -19.47 9.98 7.20
N GLU A 86 -20.10 11.08 6.76
CA GLU A 86 -20.77 11.19 5.45
C GLU A 86 -19.83 10.97 4.25
N THR A 87 -18.53 11.28 4.41
CA THR A 87 -17.52 11.05 3.38
C THR A 87 -17.10 9.58 3.32
N ILE A 88 -17.22 8.85 4.44
CA ILE A 88 -16.83 7.44 4.54
C ILE A 88 -18.06 6.57 4.28
N LYS A 89 -18.30 6.25 3.01
CA LYS A 89 -19.44 5.39 2.64
C LYS A 89 -19.22 3.92 2.99
N LYS A 90 -18.00 3.44 2.77
CA LYS A 90 -17.63 2.04 3.01
C LYS A 90 -16.26 1.92 3.63
N ILE A 91 -16.11 0.97 4.56
CA ILE A 91 -14.84 0.56 5.15
C ILE A 91 -14.62 -0.90 4.76
N ALA A 92 -13.49 -1.19 4.11
CA ALA A 92 -13.08 -2.56 3.84
C ALA A 92 -12.31 -3.10 5.05
N LEU A 93 -12.79 -4.20 5.60
CA LEU A 93 -12.19 -4.89 6.74
C LEU A 93 -12.03 -6.37 6.38
N ASP A 94 -10.78 -6.78 6.16
CA ASP A 94 -10.49 -8.15 5.72
C ASP A 94 -9.24 -8.71 6.41
N LYS A 95 -9.08 -10.04 6.34
CA LYS A 95 -7.89 -10.74 6.81
C LYS A 95 -6.77 -10.55 5.79
N PHE A 96 -5.64 -10.00 6.23
CA PHE A 96 -4.45 -9.90 5.39
C PHE A 96 -3.61 -11.17 5.43
N ASP A 97 -3.39 -11.73 6.62
CA ASP A 97 -2.63 -12.96 6.86
C ASP A 97 -3.09 -13.62 8.18
N ASP A 98 -2.51 -14.74 8.59
CA ASP A 98 -2.83 -15.46 9.83
C ASP A 98 -2.56 -14.67 11.11
N THR A 99 -1.79 -13.58 11.03
CA THR A 99 -1.45 -12.72 12.18
C THR A 99 -2.10 -11.33 12.11
N TYR A 100 -2.49 -10.86 10.92
CA TYR A 100 -2.89 -9.48 10.70
C TYR A 100 -4.19 -9.34 9.91
N ALA A 101 -5.02 -8.39 10.33
CA ALA A 101 -6.16 -7.87 9.58
C ALA A 101 -5.81 -6.51 8.96
N THR A 102 -6.53 -6.14 7.91
CA THR A 102 -6.39 -4.85 7.23
C THR A 102 -7.69 -4.05 7.28
N MET A 103 -7.56 -2.73 7.44
CA MET A 103 -8.64 -1.77 7.28
C MET A 103 -8.28 -0.79 6.17
N GLN A 104 -9.17 -0.63 5.20
CA GLN A 104 -8.98 0.26 4.05
C GLN A 104 -10.21 1.11 3.80
N PHE A 105 -9.99 2.30 3.23
CA PHE A 105 -11.02 3.30 2.98
C PHE A 105 -11.15 3.54 1.46
N PRO A 106 -11.81 2.64 0.72
CA PRO A 106 -11.74 2.60 -0.75
C PRO A 106 -12.32 3.84 -1.46
N TYR A 107 -13.22 4.57 -0.81
CA TYR A 107 -13.95 5.69 -1.43
C TYR A 107 -13.52 7.08 -0.93
N THR A 108 -12.49 7.17 -0.09
CA THR A 108 -11.99 8.46 0.39
C THR A 108 -10.48 8.56 0.27
N SER A 109 -10.01 9.62 -0.39
CA SER A 109 -8.58 9.95 -0.45
C SER A 109 -8.10 10.68 0.80
N LYS A 110 -9.00 11.03 1.74
CA LYS A 110 -8.65 11.69 3.00
C LYS A 110 -7.91 10.75 3.96
N ILE A 111 -8.11 9.43 3.81
CA ILE A 111 -7.33 8.42 4.53
C ILE A 111 -6.53 7.64 3.48
N PRO A 112 -5.32 8.12 3.14
CA PRO A 112 -4.49 7.47 2.13
C PRO A 112 -3.84 6.17 2.66
N ALA A 113 -3.87 5.95 3.97
CA ALA A 113 -3.23 4.82 4.62
C ALA A 113 -4.16 3.61 4.73
N ASN A 114 -3.66 2.47 4.29
CA ASN A 114 -4.19 1.17 4.70
C ASN A 114 -3.71 0.91 6.13
N TYR A 115 -4.54 0.41 7.03
CA TYR A 115 -4.08 0.04 8.37
C TYR A 115 -3.91 -1.47 8.47
N LEU A 116 -2.88 -1.90 9.17
CA LEU A 116 -2.61 -3.31 9.49
C LEU A 116 -2.56 -3.46 11.00
N PHE A 117 -3.39 -4.35 11.54
CA PHE A 117 -3.51 -4.56 12.99
C PHE A 117 -3.70 -6.05 13.33
N PRO A 118 -3.49 -6.48 14.58
CA PRO A 118 -3.60 -7.89 14.95
C PRO A 118 -4.97 -8.48 14.63
N LEU A 119 -5.00 -9.67 14.03
CA LEU A 119 -6.23 -10.34 13.60
C LEU A 119 -7.23 -10.55 14.76
N GLU A 120 -6.73 -10.75 15.97
CA GLU A 120 -7.54 -10.92 17.19
C GLU A 120 -8.47 -9.73 17.46
N GLN A 121 -8.07 -8.51 17.09
CA GLN A 121 -8.85 -7.29 17.29
C GLN A 121 -9.92 -7.08 16.20
N MET A 122 -9.96 -7.92 15.14
CA MET A 122 -10.83 -7.69 13.99
C MET A 122 -12.31 -7.64 14.36
N GLU A 123 -12.78 -8.58 15.17
CA GLU A 123 -14.19 -8.62 15.58
C GLU A 123 -14.54 -7.48 16.54
N GLU A 124 -13.62 -7.07 17.41
CA GLU A 124 -13.82 -5.91 18.30
C GLU A 124 -13.90 -4.60 17.51
N VAL A 125 -13.02 -4.43 16.52
CA VAL A 125 -13.03 -3.28 15.60
C VAL A 125 -14.32 -3.24 14.79
N ARG A 126 -14.80 -4.38 14.28
CA ARG A 126 -16.10 -4.48 13.60
C ARG A 126 -17.23 -4.04 14.52
N ALA A 127 -17.32 -4.62 15.72
CA ALA A 127 -18.36 -4.29 16.69
C ALA A 127 -18.32 -2.82 17.11
N TRP A 128 -17.13 -2.23 17.21
CA TRP A 128 -16.96 -0.81 17.52
C TRP A 128 -17.48 0.08 16.38
N LEU A 129 -17.17 -0.25 15.12
CA LEU A 129 -17.65 0.48 13.95
C LEU A 129 -19.18 0.41 13.83
N GLU A 130 -19.76 -0.79 13.99
CA GLU A 130 -21.22 -0.98 13.95
C GLU A 130 -21.93 -0.19 15.06
N ARG A 131 -21.30 -0.05 16.24
CA ARG A 131 -21.89 0.69 17.37
C ARG A 131 -21.80 2.21 17.21
N ASN A 132 -20.65 2.71 16.74
CA ASN A 132 -20.35 4.15 16.77
C ASN A 132 -20.54 4.84 15.41
N ALA A 133 -20.60 4.08 14.31
CA ALA A 133 -20.83 4.57 12.96
C ALA A 133 -21.66 3.56 12.13
N PRO A 134 -22.91 3.23 12.56
CA PRO A 134 -23.78 2.27 11.87
C PRO A 134 -24.14 2.70 10.44
N GLU A 135 -24.03 3.98 10.12
CA GLU A 135 -24.23 4.53 8.78
C GLU A 135 -23.16 4.10 7.76
N ILE A 136 -22.03 3.56 8.23
CA ILE A 136 -20.92 3.14 7.37
C ILE A 136 -21.03 1.65 7.06
N GLU A 137 -21.03 1.30 5.78
CA GLU A 137 -21.11 -0.09 5.34
C GLU A 137 -19.73 -0.77 5.45
N ILE A 138 -19.65 -1.86 6.22
CA ILE A 138 -18.44 -2.67 6.33
C ILE A 138 -18.45 -3.72 5.22
N ILE A 139 -17.46 -3.66 4.33
CA ILE A 139 -17.25 -4.63 3.25
C ILE A 139 -16.05 -5.52 3.56
N ARG A 140 -16.03 -6.72 2.98
CA ARG A 140 -14.90 -7.65 3.03
C ARG A 140 -14.09 -7.52 1.74
#